data_AF-A0A8C4RSH0-F1
#
_entry.id   AF-A0A8C4RSH0-F1
#
_cell.length_a   1.000
_cell.length_b   1.000
_cell.length_c   1.000
_cell.angle_alpha   90.00
_cell.angle_beta   90.00
_cell.angle_gamma   90.00
#
_symmetry.space_group_name_H-M   'P 1'
#
loop_
_entity.id
_entity.type
_entity.pdbx_description
1 polymer ?
#
loop_
_entity_poly.entity_id
_entity_poly.type
_entity_poly.pdbx_seq_one_letter_code
_entity_poly.pdbx_strand_id
1 'polypeptide(L)'
;MSVVGFDIGIQNCYISIARAGGIEAITNEFSDRCTPSVVSFGDKHRAIGIAAKNQLITNAKNTISDFKSFLGRSFQDPGVQKEVGNVAYDLVPMQSGGVGIKVNYINLLVFTV
;
A
#
# COMPACT_ATOMS: atom_id res chain seq x y z
N MET A 1 14.16 25.83 -4.48
CA MET A 1 13.79 24.45 -4.11
C MET A 1 12.38 24.18 -4.63
N SER A 2 12.16 23.03 -5.25
CA SER A 2 10.82 22.62 -5.68
C SER A 2 10.11 21.86 -4.56
N VAL A 3 8.81 22.08 -4.41
CA VAL A 3 7.96 21.40 -3.43
C VAL A 3 7.19 20.30 -4.15
N VAL A 4 7.12 19.11 -3.54
CA VAL A 4 6.40 17.94 -4.07
C VAL A 4 5.18 17.67 -3.18
N GLY A 5 4.01 17.58 -3.80
CA GLY A 5 2.77 17.17 -3.16
C GLY A 5 2.52 15.67 -3.37
N PHE A 6 2.14 14.98 -2.31
CA PHE A 6 1.74 13.57 -2.34
C PHE A 6 0.29 13.45 -1.87
N ASP A 7 -0.58 13.01 -2.77
CA ASP A 7 -1.89 12.48 -2.39
C ASP A 7 -1.77 10.96 -2.26
N ILE A 8 -1.87 10.46 -1.05
CA ILE A 8 -1.78 9.03 -0.73
C ILE A 8 -3.20 8.53 -0.50
N GLY A 9 -3.91 8.14 -1.55
CA GLY A 9 -5.27 7.61 -1.43
C GLY A 9 -5.31 6.14 -1.02
N ILE A 10 -6.51 5.63 -0.71
CA ILE A 10 -6.73 4.22 -0.34
C ILE A 10 -6.45 3.30 -1.54
N GLN A 11 -6.92 3.69 -2.73
CA GLN A 11 -6.83 2.89 -3.96
C GLN A 11 -5.75 3.38 -4.91
N ASN A 12 -5.56 4.71 -5.00
CA ASN A 12 -4.61 5.34 -5.90
C ASN A 12 -3.93 6.53 -5.23
N CYS A 13 -2.73 6.84 -5.71
CA CYS A 13 -1.93 7.98 -5.34
C CYS A 13 -1.69 8.90 -6.54
N TYR A 14 -1.49 10.18 -6.26
CA TYR A 14 -1.10 11.20 -7.23
C TYR A 14 0.06 12.02 -6.69
N ILE A 15 0.96 12.44 -7.57
CA ILE A 15 2.12 13.26 -7.22
C ILE A 15 2.08 14.54 -8.03
N SER A 16 2.33 15.68 -7.39
CA SER A 16 2.44 16.98 -8.04
C SER A 16 3.69 17.73 -7.63
N ILE A 17 4.14 18.66 -8.48
CA ILE A 17 5.30 19.52 -8.21
C ILE A 17 4.99 20.98 -8.51
N ALA A 18 5.39 21.86 -7.60
CA ALA A 18 5.35 23.30 -7.82
C ALA A 18 6.61 23.74 -8.60
N ARG A 19 6.45 24.13 -9.87
CA ARG A 19 7.52 24.63 -10.73
C ARG A 19 7.00 25.59 -11.80
N ALA A 20 7.88 26.43 -12.35
CA ALA A 20 7.59 27.32 -13.48
C ALA A 20 6.34 28.21 -13.33
N GLY A 21 6.04 28.65 -12.10
CA GLY A 21 4.87 29.50 -11.83
C GLY A 21 3.53 28.75 -11.71
N GLY A 22 3.54 27.42 -11.72
CA GLY A 22 2.33 26.60 -11.59
C GLY A 22 2.55 25.29 -10.81
N ILE A 23 1.53 24.43 -10.86
CA ILE A 23 1.54 23.09 -10.27
C ILE A 23 1.31 22.09 -11.40
N GLU A 24 2.19 21.10 -11.51
CA GLU A 24 2.10 20.04 -12.53
C GLU A 24 1.95 18.67 -11.87
N ALA A 25 1.08 17.82 -12.42
CA ALA A 25 0.95 16.42 -12.02
C ALA A 25 2.02 15.57 -12.71
N ILE A 26 2.73 14.77 -11.92
CA ILE A 26 3.84 13.92 -12.38
C ILE A 26 3.28 12.58 -12.88
N THR A 27 3.83 12.09 -13.99
CA THR A 27 3.53 10.76 -14.53
C THR A 27 4.50 9.71 -14.01
N ASN A 28 4.00 8.49 -13.81
CA ASN A 28 4.80 7.31 -13.50
C ASN A 28 5.50 6.73 -14.75
N GLU A 29 6.18 5.60 -14.60
CA GLU A 29 6.90 4.89 -15.67
C GLU A 29 6.00 4.39 -16.82
N PHE A 30 4.68 4.37 -16.62
CA PHE A 30 3.68 4.02 -17.63
C PHE A 30 3.03 5.26 -18.28
N SER A 31 3.59 6.46 -18.04
CA SER A 31 3.03 7.74 -18.49
C SER A 31 1.63 8.05 -17.93
N ASP A 32 1.22 7.38 -16.86
CA ASP A 32 -0.03 7.64 -16.15
C ASP A 32 0.23 8.53 -14.93
N ARG A 33 -0.70 9.41 -14.59
CA ARG A 33 -0.65 10.24 -13.37
C ARG A 33 -1.20 9.49 -12.16
N CYS A 34 -1.97 8.43 -12.39
CA CYS A 34 -2.56 7.58 -11.37
C CYS A 34 -1.63 6.41 -11.04
N THR A 35 -1.21 6.29 -9.77
CA THR A 35 -0.42 5.14 -9.31
C THR A 35 -1.21 4.36 -8.26
N PRO A 36 -1.55 3.07 -8.49
CA PRO A 36 -2.27 2.27 -7.51
C PRO A 36 -1.55 2.20 -6.15
N SER A 37 -2.31 2.32 -5.06
CA SER A 37 -1.83 2.17 -3.68
C SER A 37 -1.68 0.70 -3.31
N VAL A 38 -0.81 -0.02 -4.04
CA VAL A 38 -0.64 -1.47 -3.90
C VAL A 38 0.85 -1.81 -3.82
N VAL A 39 1.19 -2.72 -2.92
CA VAL A 39 2.55 -3.25 -2.75
C VAL A 39 2.50 -4.78 -2.80
N SER A 40 3.31 -5.40 -3.65
CA SER A 40 3.44 -6.86 -3.71
C SER A 40 4.85 -7.28 -3.31
N PHE A 41 4.95 -8.25 -2.41
CA PHE A 41 6.20 -8.81 -1.93
C PHE A 41 6.48 -10.13 -2.65
N GLY A 42 7.58 -10.17 -3.40
CA GLY A 42 8.15 -11.40 -3.95
C GLY A 42 9.35 -11.88 -3.13
N ASP A 43 10.05 -12.91 -3.60
CA ASP A 43 11.13 -13.55 -2.82
C ASP A 43 12.29 -12.60 -2.49
N LYS A 44 12.65 -11.73 -3.44
CA LYS A 44 13.85 -10.89 -3.37
C LYS A 44 13.61 -9.40 -3.63
N HIS A 45 12.42 -9.05 -4.09
CA HIS A 45 12.09 -7.67 -4.47
C HIS A 45 10.62 -7.37 -4.15
N ARG A 46 10.31 -6.08 -4.14
CA ARG A 46 8.93 -5.58 -3.98
C ARG A 46 8.52 -4.89 -5.25
N ALA A 47 7.32 -5.18 -5.71
CA ALA A 47 6.64 -4.41 -6.76
C ALA A 47 5.72 -3.39 -6.10
N ILE A 48 5.55 -2.23 -6.72
CA ILE A 48 4.69 -1.13 -6.24
C ILE A 48 3.85 -0.64 -7.42
N GLY A 49 2.64 -0.15 -7.17
CA GLY A 49 1.80 0.46 -8.18
C GLY A 49 1.17 -0.56 -9.13
N ILE A 50 1.21 -0.27 -10.44
CA ILE A 50 0.57 -1.10 -11.47
C ILE A 50 1.16 -2.51 -11.48
N ALA A 51 2.49 -2.64 -11.34
CA ALA A 51 3.16 -3.93 -11.30
C ALA A 51 2.71 -4.81 -10.12
N ALA A 52 2.42 -4.21 -8.96
CA ALA A 52 1.88 -4.91 -7.81
C ALA A 52 0.40 -5.27 -8.00
N LYS A 53 -0.40 -4.34 -8.54
CA LYS A 53 -1.83 -4.55 -8.81
C LYS A 53 -2.08 -5.75 -9.71
N ASN A 54 -1.22 -5.98 -10.70
CA ASN A 54 -1.32 -7.13 -11.60
C ASN A 54 -1.10 -8.49 -10.90
N GLN A 55 -0.60 -8.48 -9.66
CA GLN A 55 -0.33 -9.67 -8.86
C GLN A 55 -1.39 -9.94 -7.78
N LEU A 56 -2.47 -9.16 -7.72
CA LEU A 56 -3.53 -9.32 -6.72
C LEU A 56 -4.15 -10.73 -6.70
N ILE A 57 -4.19 -11.41 -7.85
CA ILE A 57 -4.75 -12.76 -7.97
C ILE A 57 -3.64 -13.82 -7.82
N THR A 58 -2.51 -13.63 -8.48
CA THR A 58 -1.43 -14.64 -8.55
C THR A 58 -0.58 -14.71 -7.27
N ASN A 59 -0.45 -13.60 -6.54
CA ASN A 59 0.31 -13.49 -5.30
C ASN A 59 -0.54 -12.82 -4.20
N ALA A 60 -1.80 -13.24 -4.06
CA ALA A 60 -2.81 -12.57 -3.24
C ALA A 60 -2.38 -12.40 -1.76
N LYS A 61 -1.77 -13.42 -1.17
CA LYS A 61 -1.34 -13.40 0.25
C LYS A 61 -0.21 -12.40 0.54
N ASN A 62 0.59 -12.05 -0.46
CA ASN A 62 1.71 -11.12 -0.32
C ASN A 62 1.49 -9.82 -1.11
N THR A 63 0.28 -9.57 -1.62
CA THR A 63 -0.07 -8.36 -2.34
C THR A 63 -1.07 -7.56 -1.52
N ILE A 64 -0.63 -6.40 -1.05
CA ILE A 64 -1.34 -5.57 -0.09
C ILE A 64 -1.97 -4.37 -0.81
N SER A 65 -3.29 -4.25 -0.75
CA SER A 65 -4.08 -3.06 -1.11
C SER A 65 -4.83 -2.53 0.11
N ASP A 66 -5.44 -1.34 0.03
CA ASP A 66 -6.37 -0.81 1.05
C ASP A 66 -5.78 -0.61 2.46
N PHE A 67 -4.48 -0.77 2.63
CA PHE A 67 -3.78 -0.71 3.92
C PHE A 67 -3.93 0.64 4.63
N LYS A 68 -4.19 1.74 3.90
CA LYS A 68 -4.43 3.06 4.49
C LYS A 68 -5.59 3.04 5.50
N SER A 69 -6.58 2.16 5.33
CA SER A 69 -7.71 2.01 6.23
C SER A 69 -7.33 1.49 7.62
N PHE A 70 -6.18 0.82 7.75
CA PHE A 70 -5.71 0.24 9.00
C PHE A 70 -4.76 1.13 9.79
N LEU A 71 -4.20 2.16 9.14
CA LEU A 71 -3.23 3.06 9.78
C LEU A 71 -3.84 3.74 11.01
N GLY A 72 -3.17 3.56 12.16
CA GLY A 72 -3.58 4.14 13.44
C GLY A 72 -4.80 3.45 14.10
N ARG A 73 -5.31 2.36 13.54
CA ARG A 73 -6.38 1.56 14.14
C ARG A 73 -5.80 0.53 15.12
N SER A 74 -6.60 0.22 16.15
CA SER A 74 -6.36 -0.95 16.99
C SER A 74 -6.77 -2.21 16.22
N PHE A 75 -6.05 -3.31 16.41
CA PHE A 75 -6.45 -4.59 15.84
C PHE A 75 -7.87 -5.00 16.27
N GLN A 76 -8.27 -4.63 17.49
CA GLN A 76 -9.59 -4.96 18.04
C GLN A 76 -10.71 -4.00 17.57
N ASP A 77 -10.42 -3.02 16.71
CA ASP A 77 -11.45 -2.14 16.15
C ASP A 77 -12.47 -2.99 15.34
N PRO A 78 -13.80 -2.82 15.57
CA PRO A 78 -14.82 -3.61 14.86
C PRO A 78 -14.74 -3.50 13.33
N GLY A 79 -14.30 -2.35 12.82
CA GLY A 79 -14.05 -2.14 11.40
C GLY A 79 -12.88 -2.99 10.90
N VAL A 80 -11.78 -3.06 11.66
CA VAL A 80 -10.64 -3.93 11.32
C VAL A 80 -11.06 -5.39 11.36
N GLN A 81 -11.77 -5.82 12.41
CA GLN A 81 -12.22 -7.21 12.56
C GLN A 81 -13.14 -7.66 11.42
N LYS A 82 -13.97 -6.74 10.89
CA LYS A 82 -14.78 -7.02 9.70
C LYS A 82 -13.92 -7.26 8.46
N GLU A 83 -12.82 -6.53 8.30
CA GLU A 83 -11.92 -6.64 7.15
C GLU A 83 -11.04 -7.90 7.18
N VAL A 84 -10.77 -8.48 8.36
CA VAL A 84 -9.95 -9.71 8.50
C VAL A 84 -10.42 -10.85 7.57
N GLY A 85 -11.74 -10.97 7.33
CA GLY A 85 -12.30 -11.97 6.43
C GLY A 85 -12.50 -11.52 4.98
N ASN A 86 -12.32 -10.23 4.68
CA ASN A 86 -12.57 -9.64 3.36
C ASN A 86 -11.28 -9.47 2.54
N VAL A 87 -10.14 -9.33 3.21
CA VAL A 87 -8.84 -9.18 2.55
C VAL A 87 -8.19 -10.55 2.28
N ALA A 88 -7.36 -10.62 1.23
CA ALA A 88 -6.69 -11.86 0.84
C ALA A 88 -5.40 -12.17 1.61
N TYR A 89 -4.92 -11.20 2.40
CA TYR A 89 -3.68 -11.27 3.18
C TYR A 89 -3.97 -11.33 4.68
N ASP A 90 -2.99 -11.77 5.46
CA ASP A 90 -3.17 -12.01 6.89
C ASP A 90 -3.02 -10.70 7.70
N LEU A 91 -4.10 -10.25 8.32
CA LEU A 91 -4.07 -9.23 9.37
C LEU A 91 -3.76 -9.85 10.73
N VAL A 92 -2.87 -9.24 11.49
CA VAL A 92 -2.43 -9.71 12.81
C VAL A 92 -2.33 -8.56 13.81
N PRO A 93 -2.45 -8.83 15.13
CA PRO A 93 -2.15 -7.83 16.14
C PRO A 93 -0.64 -7.62 16.26
N MET A 94 -0.21 -6.36 16.25
CA MET A 94 1.16 -5.99 16.63
C MET A 94 1.31 -6.02 18.16
N GLN A 95 2.56 -6.04 18.65
CA GLN A 95 2.86 -5.94 20.09
C GLN A 95 2.32 -4.64 20.72
N SER A 96 2.19 -3.57 19.93
CA SER A 96 1.59 -2.30 20.34
C SER A 96 0.05 -2.33 20.41
N GLY A 97 -0.59 -3.43 19.98
CA GLY A 97 -2.04 -3.54 19.82
C GLY A 97 -2.60 -2.98 18.51
N GLY A 98 -1.75 -2.37 17.67
CA GLY A 98 -2.11 -1.91 16.33
C GLY A 98 -2.30 -3.06 15.32
N VAL A 99 -2.78 -2.72 14.13
CA VAL A 99 -2.87 -3.67 13.02
C VAL A 99 -1.49 -3.91 12.42
N GLY A 100 -1.17 -5.16 12.12
CA GLY A 100 -0.03 -5.55 11.30
C GLY A 100 -0.51 -6.42 10.14
N ILE A 101 0.16 -6.31 9.00
CA ILE A 101 -0.07 -7.16 7.83
C ILE A 101 1.10 -8.12 7.70
N LYS A 102 0.83 -9.42 7.71
CA LYS A 102 1.83 -10.47 7.66
C LYS A 102 2.06 -10.92 6.21
N VAL A 103 3.29 -10.78 5.74
CA VAL A 103 3.72 -11.22 4.41
C VAL A 103 5.01 -12.05 4.48
N ASN A 104 5.25 -12.88 3.47
CA ASN A 104 6.53 -13.55 3.27
C ASN A 104 7.44 -12.68 2.40
N TYR A 105 8.60 -12.29 2.94
CA TYR A 105 9.58 -11.50 2.21
C TYR A 105 11.00 -11.88 2.63
N ILE A 106 11.86 -12.24 1.67
CA ILE A 106 13.25 -12.66 1.92
C ILE A 106 13.31 -13.81 2.96
N ASN A 107 12.40 -14.78 2.84
CA ASN A 107 12.25 -15.90 3.79
C ASN A 107 12.02 -15.46 5.24
N LEU A 108 11.56 -14.23 5.46
CA LEU A 108 11.20 -13.68 6.75
C LEU A 108 9.73 -13.29 6.75
N LEU A 109 9.08 -13.49 7.90
CA LEU A 109 7.77 -12.93 8.16
C LEU A 109 7.95 -11.46 8.52
N VAL A 110 7.38 -10.58 7.70
CA VAL A 110 7.41 -9.14 7.92
C VAL A 110 6.02 -8.68 8.32
N PHE A 111 5.97 -7.84 9.36
CA PHE A 111 4.75 -7.14 9.79
C PHE A 111 4.84 -5.69 9.34
N THR A 112 3.90 -5.26 8.50
CA THR A 112 3.80 -3.86 8.06
C THR A 112 2.51 -3.21 8.57
N VAL A 113 2.54 -1.88 8.64
CA VAL A 113 1.68 -0.92 9.37
C VAL A 113 0.18 -1.03 9.11
#